data_AF-A0A914L3P2-F1
#
_entry.id   AF-A0A914L3P2-F1
#
_cell.length_a   1.000
_cell.length_b   1.000
_cell.length_c   1.000
_cell.angle_alpha   90.00
_cell.angle_beta   90.00
_cell.angle_gamma   90.00
#
_symmetry.space_group_name_H-M   'P 1'
#
loop_
_entity.id
_entity.type
_entity.pdbx_description
1 polymer ?
#
loop_
_entity_poly.entity_id
_entity_poly.type
_entity_poly.pdbx_seq_one_letter_code
_entity_poly.pdbx_strand_id
1 'polypeptide(L)'
;MENTFNSTFSFSSDARFNIDIDGIRVFTRRSTSLLLPIQDASKSVLGLGSNEPGALLYGSAVKLEQKSHSSYEFIRSINPEDMNIAVDQCLSVAAHHFDSKLQKQLLKAASIGMRRCQRPYDADKFVRICRLLRVLNALRLMGIPLTFTQLEELSPASIVDRLVVLGHWPMAVKLCEFLEINSKEGVYKVIAHWCLAMMTTFKEQNRDSESANAHKIAELAQRLISRLRQYPAISYADVAEMASRQGLPALAEILLDLETNVSRQVTAMLKLKQLEKALQRAGQSQQPDLMHLVLRHLRSNMSGLEVEMLLSKAPQALSIYQSEIRDEAPDRLLALYEQSDDFIRQALLYLNKAEQSSADVFDSSKTTEFLFKAEKALKNMKETQTAQLIGENAQLIIENVKREEKFGTSLSHLSVRDTFIWAVEHDELAIMDQLRKQHRLVDKQVFLWTIEGFARAGKWQQLEQYARSRKSPMGFLSIIELCTKYGDKNLATRFMDKLTGYEEQVRAYLIMNEIKKAATLAAEKIDLTMLQLIRRRVPPSSQQWTEVTKIIESLGRTK
;
A
#
# COMPACT_ATOMS: atom_id res chain seq x y z
N MET A 1 20.61 -28.28 -70.65
CA MET A 1 19.21 -28.22 -71.13
C MET A 1 18.33 -28.61 -69.97
N GLU A 2 17.88 -27.64 -69.18
CA GLU A 2 16.87 -27.91 -68.15
C GLU A 2 15.55 -28.20 -68.87
N ASN A 3 15.16 -29.47 -68.92
CA ASN A 3 13.83 -29.85 -69.33
C ASN A 3 12.85 -29.30 -68.27
N THR A 4 12.37 -28.08 -68.47
CA THR A 4 11.21 -27.55 -67.75
C THR A 4 10.01 -28.37 -68.17
N PHE A 5 9.70 -29.43 -67.43
CA PHE A 5 8.44 -30.14 -67.54
C PHE A 5 7.31 -29.17 -67.13
N ASN A 6 6.74 -28.48 -68.10
CA ASN A 6 5.57 -27.64 -67.89
C ASN A 6 4.38 -28.56 -67.57
N SER A 7 4.10 -28.72 -66.29
CA SER A 7 2.91 -29.42 -65.80
C SER A 7 1.71 -28.48 -65.92
N THR A 8 0.85 -28.70 -66.91
CA THR A 8 -0.38 -27.91 -67.09
C THR A 8 -1.54 -28.53 -66.31
N PHE A 9 -2.13 -27.78 -65.38
CA PHE A 9 -3.34 -28.18 -64.66
C PHE A 9 -4.56 -27.43 -65.22
N SER A 10 -5.55 -28.18 -65.72
CA SER A 10 -6.80 -27.62 -66.24
C SER A 10 -7.96 -27.77 -65.24
N PHE A 11 -8.64 -26.67 -64.91
CA PHE A 11 -9.84 -26.68 -64.05
C PHE A 11 -11.10 -26.48 -64.91
N SER A 12 -12.15 -27.26 -64.65
CA SER A 12 -13.39 -27.26 -65.44
C SER A 12 -14.36 -26.10 -65.15
N SER A 13 -14.04 -25.26 -64.18
CA SER A 13 -14.87 -24.14 -63.72
C SER A 13 -14.01 -22.93 -63.40
N ASP A 14 -14.61 -21.74 -63.34
CA ASP A 14 -13.94 -20.51 -62.91
C ASP A 14 -13.13 -20.75 -61.63
N ALA A 15 -11.81 -20.60 -61.74
CA ALA A 15 -10.87 -20.81 -60.66
C ALA A 15 -10.25 -19.47 -60.27
N ARG A 16 -10.22 -19.17 -58.97
CA ARG A 16 -9.43 -18.07 -58.40
C ARG A 16 -8.20 -18.64 -57.73
N PHE A 17 -7.09 -17.94 -57.84
CA PHE A 17 -5.81 -18.38 -57.31
C PHE A 17 -5.36 -17.44 -56.20
N ASN A 18 -4.77 -18.00 -55.16
CA ASN A 18 -4.01 -17.27 -54.16
C ASN A 18 -2.62 -17.90 -54.04
N ILE A 19 -1.60 -17.07 -53.88
CA ILE A 19 -0.21 -17.50 -53.74
C ILE A 19 0.06 -17.64 -52.25
N ASP A 20 0.23 -18.89 -51.81
CA ASP A 20 0.71 -19.21 -50.47
C ASP A 20 2.25 -19.27 -50.50
N ILE A 21 2.91 -19.28 -49.33
CA ILE A 21 4.37 -19.28 -49.22
C ILE A 21 5.02 -20.49 -49.92
N ASP A 22 4.36 -21.64 -49.87
CA ASP A 22 4.87 -22.93 -50.29
C ASP A 22 4.12 -23.52 -51.50
N GLY A 23 3.16 -22.78 -52.08
CA GLY A 23 2.40 -23.26 -53.23
C GLY A 23 1.27 -22.35 -53.67
N ILE A 24 0.41 -22.87 -54.54
CA ILE A 24 -0.72 -22.12 -55.11
C ILE A 24 -2.02 -22.75 -54.63
N ARG A 25 -2.85 -21.93 -53.97
CA ARG A 25 -4.18 -22.32 -53.55
C ARG A 25 -5.21 -21.96 -54.62
N VAL A 26 -5.92 -22.96 -55.11
CA VAL A 26 -6.95 -22.83 -56.13
C VAL A 26 -8.31 -22.95 -55.49
N PHE A 27 -9.15 -21.96 -55.71
CA PHE A 27 -10.54 -21.91 -55.27
C PHE A 27 -11.44 -22.09 -56.48
N THR A 28 -12.19 -23.19 -56.49
CA THR A 28 -13.30 -23.40 -57.42
C THR A 28 -14.64 -23.18 -56.70
N ARG A 29 -15.76 -23.19 -57.43
CA ARG A 29 -17.10 -23.07 -56.81
C ARG A 29 -17.44 -24.20 -55.83
N ARG A 30 -16.75 -25.36 -55.91
CA ARG A 30 -17.09 -26.58 -55.14
C ARG A 30 -15.94 -27.12 -54.29
N SER A 31 -14.70 -26.74 -54.59
CA SER A 31 -13.54 -27.29 -53.90
C SER A 31 -12.43 -26.27 -53.76
N THR A 32 -11.61 -26.47 -52.72
CA THR A 32 -10.31 -25.83 -52.59
C THR A 32 -9.24 -26.88 -52.83
N SER A 33 -8.27 -26.55 -53.67
CA SER A 33 -7.17 -27.44 -54.01
C SER A 33 -5.85 -26.70 -53.77
N LEU A 34 -4.87 -27.38 -53.17
CA LEU A 34 -3.56 -26.83 -52.90
C LEU A 34 -2.55 -27.51 -53.81
N LEU A 35 -1.92 -26.73 -54.68
CA LEU A 35 -0.86 -27.19 -55.57
C LEU A 35 0.49 -26.88 -54.91
N LEU A 36 1.20 -27.93 -54.53
CA LEU A 36 2.53 -27.84 -53.92
C LEU A 36 3.57 -28.38 -54.90
N PRO A 37 4.74 -27.74 -55.02
CA PRO A 37 5.87 -28.34 -55.70
C PRO A 37 6.29 -29.61 -54.95
N ILE A 38 6.70 -30.64 -55.69
CA ILE A 38 7.20 -31.88 -55.08
C ILE A 38 8.53 -31.54 -54.42
N GLN A 39 8.54 -31.59 -53.08
CA GLN A 39 9.72 -31.34 -52.26
C GLN A 39 10.81 -32.36 -52.55
N ASP A 40 12.07 -31.91 -52.54
CA ASP A 40 13.20 -32.79 -52.84
C ASP A 40 13.34 -33.91 -51.81
N ALA A 41 13.02 -33.63 -50.54
CA ALA A 41 12.93 -34.66 -49.50
C ALA A 41 11.93 -35.78 -49.86
N SER A 42 10.78 -35.45 -50.46
CA SER A 42 9.79 -36.46 -50.88
C SER A 42 10.29 -37.29 -52.06
N LYS A 43 11.02 -36.68 -53.01
CA LYS A 43 11.66 -37.43 -54.12
C LYS A 43 12.76 -38.36 -53.59
N SER A 44 13.52 -37.86 -52.63
CA SER A 44 14.58 -38.54 -51.91
C SER A 44 14.08 -39.84 -51.25
N VAL A 45 12.99 -39.80 -50.50
CA VAL A 45 12.50 -40.97 -49.73
C VAL A 45 11.49 -41.82 -50.50
N LEU A 46 10.58 -41.21 -51.27
CA LEU A 46 9.46 -41.90 -51.93
C LEU A 46 9.66 -42.04 -53.45
N GLY A 47 10.78 -41.56 -53.99
CA GLY A 47 11.12 -41.67 -55.40
C GLY A 47 11.31 -43.13 -55.82
N LEU A 48 10.84 -43.45 -57.03
CA LEU A 48 11.00 -44.79 -57.62
C LEU A 48 12.49 -45.08 -57.85
N GLY A 49 13.00 -46.13 -57.20
CA GLY A 49 14.40 -46.54 -57.33
C GLY A 49 15.41 -45.65 -56.58
N SER A 50 14.95 -44.85 -55.61
CA SER A 50 15.86 -44.06 -54.77
C SER A 50 16.68 -44.98 -53.86
N ASN A 51 18.01 -44.81 -53.92
CA ASN A 51 18.98 -45.46 -53.02
C ASN A 51 19.42 -44.53 -51.87
N GLU A 52 18.68 -43.43 -51.64
CA GLU A 52 18.97 -42.54 -50.53
C GLU A 52 18.75 -43.20 -49.17
N PRO A 53 19.48 -42.76 -48.12
CA PRO A 53 19.42 -43.39 -46.81
C PRO A 53 18.01 -43.35 -46.20
N GLY A 54 17.24 -42.27 -46.41
CA GLY A 54 15.84 -42.18 -46.00
C GLY A 54 14.90 -43.14 -46.74
N ALA A 55 15.12 -43.40 -48.04
CA ALA A 55 14.34 -44.37 -48.83
C ALA A 55 14.59 -45.80 -48.36
N LEU A 56 15.85 -46.15 -48.08
CA LEU A 56 16.22 -47.45 -47.51
C LEU A 56 15.60 -47.64 -46.13
N LEU A 57 15.59 -46.59 -45.29
CA LEU A 57 14.98 -46.63 -43.97
C LEU A 57 13.46 -46.81 -44.05
N TYR A 58 12.79 -46.07 -44.93
CA TYR A 58 11.36 -46.23 -45.18
C TYR A 58 11.02 -47.64 -45.71
N GLY A 59 11.78 -48.13 -46.69
CA GLY A 59 11.65 -49.49 -47.24
C GLY A 59 11.83 -50.57 -46.17
N SER A 60 12.77 -50.36 -45.24
CA SER A 60 12.97 -51.28 -44.10
C SER A 60 11.74 -51.35 -43.19
N ALA A 61 11.10 -50.21 -42.92
CA ALA A 61 9.90 -50.14 -42.09
C ALA A 61 8.70 -50.83 -42.75
N VAL A 62 8.50 -50.64 -44.05
CA VAL A 62 7.44 -51.32 -44.81
C VAL A 62 7.65 -52.84 -44.81
N LYS A 63 8.89 -53.30 -45.03
CA LYS A 63 9.22 -54.75 -44.98
C LYS A 63 9.08 -55.33 -43.58
N LEU A 64 9.33 -54.54 -42.55
CA LEU A 64 9.12 -54.93 -41.15
C LEU A 64 7.62 -55.06 -40.85
N GLU A 65 6.77 -54.15 -41.33
CA GLU A 65 5.30 -54.29 -41.22
C GLU A 65 4.80 -55.57 -41.91
N GLN A 66 5.44 -55.97 -43.01
CA GLN A 66 5.18 -57.22 -43.73
C GLN A 66 5.80 -58.47 -43.06
N LYS A 67 6.45 -58.34 -41.89
CA LYS A 67 7.16 -59.40 -41.17
C LYS A 67 8.25 -60.11 -42.00
N SER A 68 8.87 -59.39 -42.94
CA SER A 68 9.95 -59.92 -43.77
C SER A 68 11.34 -59.70 -43.14
N HIS A 69 12.18 -60.73 -43.21
CA HIS A 69 13.57 -60.70 -42.75
C HIS A 69 14.44 -59.73 -43.54
N SER A 70 14.07 -59.44 -44.80
CA SER A 70 14.79 -58.48 -45.65
C SER A 70 14.87 -57.08 -45.02
N SER A 71 13.99 -56.73 -44.08
CA SER A 71 14.07 -55.44 -43.35
C SER A 71 15.46 -55.19 -42.73
N TYR A 72 16.15 -56.23 -42.26
CA TYR A 72 17.49 -56.10 -41.66
C TYR A 72 18.57 -55.78 -42.70
N GLU A 73 18.40 -56.24 -43.95
CA GLU A 73 19.33 -55.98 -45.05
C GLU A 73 19.31 -54.50 -45.43
N PHE A 74 18.11 -53.89 -45.51
CA PHE A 74 17.95 -52.46 -45.79
C PHE A 74 18.56 -51.59 -44.68
N ILE A 75 18.40 -51.99 -43.41
CA ILE A 75 19.03 -51.26 -42.30
C ILE A 75 20.55 -51.38 -42.36
N ARG A 76 21.08 -52.56 -42.69
CA ARG A 76 22.52 -52.80 -42.80
C ARG A 76 23.16 -52.09 -43.99
N SER A 77 22.40 -51.86 -45.06
CA SER A 77 22.88 -51.10 -46.22
C SER A 77 23.04 -49.60 -45.95
N ILE A 78 22.47 -49.08 -44.86
CA ILE A 78 22.64 -47.68 -44.46
C ILE A 78 23.92 -47.55 -43.65
N ASN A 79 24.81 -46.64 -44.06
CA ASN A 79 26.00 -46.33 -43.29
C ASN A 79 25.61 -45.77 -41.91
N PRO A 80 26.29 -46.17 -40.82
CA PRO A 80 25.94 -45.69 -39.49
C PRO A 80 26.03 -44.17 -39.30
N GLU A 81 26.94 -43.49 -40.01
CA GLU A 81 27.09 -42.02 -40.00
C GLU A 81 25.89 -41.32 -40.68
N ASP A 82 25.32 -41.94 -41.71
CA ASP A 82 24.21 -41.39 -42.51
C ASP A 82 22.83 -41.64 -41.86
N MET A 83 22.78 -42.38 -40.75
CA MET A 83 21.52 -42.74 -40.08
C MET A 83 20.76 -41.51 -39.57
N ASN A 84 21.47 -40.48 -39.10
CA ASN A 84 20.85 -39.22 -38.67
C ASN A 84 20.18 -38.50 -39.86
N ILE A 85 20.84 -38.50 -41.02
CA ILE A 85 20.29 -37.94 -42.26
C ILE A 85 19.06 -38.73 -42.71
N ALA A 86 19.12 -40.07 -42.62
CA ALA A 86 17.98 -40.94 -42.93
C ALA A 86 16.74 -40.61 -42.07
N VAL A 87 16.95 -40.43 -40.76
CA VAL A 87 15.90 -40.05 -39.82
C VAL A 87 15.34 -38.67 -40.16
N ASP A 88 16.21 -37.69 -40.42
CA ASP A 88 15.81 -36.33 -40.78
C ASP A 88 15.02 -36.26 -42.09
N GLN A 89 15.43 -37.03 -43.10
CA GLN A 89 14.71 -37.16 -44.36
C GLN A 89 13.32 -37.76 -44.14
N CYS A 90 13.21 -38.89 -43.43
CA CYS A 90 11.91 -39.49 -43.11
C CYS A 90 11.00 -38.54 -42.32
N LEU A 91 11.55 -37.77 -41.38
CA LEU A 91 10.80 -36.79 -40.59
C LEU A 91 10.34 -35.60 -41.43
N SER A 92 11.20 -35.06 -42.29
CA SER A 92 10.86 -33.97 -43.20
C SER A 92 9.75 -34.38 -44.17
N VAL A 93 9.83 -35.59 -44.74
CA VAL A 93 8.78 -36.13 -45.63
C VAL A 93 7.47 -36.33 -44.86
N ALA A 94 7.54 -36.89 -43.64
CA ALA A 94 6.34 -37.02 -42.81
C ALA A 94 5.66 -35.67 -42.55
N ALA A 95 6.44 -34.61 -42.27
CA ALA A 95 5.92 -33.27 -41.99
C ALA A 95 5.14 -32.66 -43.17
N HIS A 96 5.63 -32.82 -44.40
CA HIS A 96 5.05 -32.20 -45.60
C HIS A 96 3.88 -32.98 -46.22
N HIS A 97 3.73 -34.27 -45.91
CA HIS A 97 2.62 -35.06 -46.43
C HIS A 97 1.31 -34.84 -45.65
N PHE A 98 0.18 -35.05 -46.33
CA PHE A 98 -1.16 -34.89 -45.75
C PHE A 98 -1.81 -36.22 -45.31
N ASP A 99 -1.37 -37.36 -45.87
CA ASP A 99 -1.95 -38.66 -45.53
C ASP A 99 -1.45 -39.19 -44.17
N SER A 100 -2.39 -39.36 -43.25
CA SER A 100 -2.13 -39.88 -41.90
C SER A 100 -1.55 -41.29 -41.88
N LYS A 101 -1.83 -42.15 -42.88
CA LYS A 101 -1.27 -43.51 -42.93
C LYS A 101 0.21 -43.46 -43.30
N LEU A 102 0.54 -42.74 -44.36
CA LEU A 102 1.92 -42.54 -44.81
C LEU A 102 2.77 -41.85 -43.73
N GLN A 103 2.25 -40.78 -43.10
CA GLN A 103 2.91 -40.11 -41.98
C GLN A 103 3.29 -41.09 -40.86
N LYS A 104 2.37 -41.98 -40.45
CA LYS A 104 2.64 -43.00 -39.42
C LYS A 104 3.74 -43.96 -39.84
N GLN A 105 3.76 -44.41 -41.10
CA GLN A 105 4.80 -45.30 -41.61
C GLN A 105 6.19 -44.62 -41.62
N LEU A 106 6.26 -43.36 -42.06
CA LEU A 106 7.49 -42.57 -42.06
C LEU A 106 7.99 -42.29 -40.63
N LEU A 107 7.10 -41.99 -39.69
CA LEU A 107 7.46 -41.82 -38.28
C LEU A 107 7.94 -43.14 -37.63
N LYS A 108 7.37 -44.28 -38.02
CA LYS A 108 7.87 -45.60 -37.60
C LYS A 108 9.26 -45.86 -38.16
N ALA A 109 9.51 -45.53 -39.43
CA ALA A 109 10.83 -45.64 -40.05
C ALA A 109 11.87 -44.78 -39.32
N ALA A 110 11.55 -43.51 -39.06
CA ALA A 110 12.38 -42.62 -38.25
C ALA A 110 12.64 -43.20 -36.84
N SER A 111 11.64 -43.80 -36.18
CA SER A 111 11.81 -44.43 -34.86
C SER A 111 12.75 -45.64 -34.85
N ILE A 112 12.80 -46.39 -35.96
CA ILE A 112 13.74 -47.50 -36.14
C ILE A 112 15.16 -46.94 -36.32
N GLY A 113 15.31 -45.90 -37.15
CA GLY A 113 16.58 -45.23 -37.38
C GLY A 113 17.17 -44.64 -36.10
N MET A 114 16.38 -43.95 -35.28
CA MET A 114 16.84 -43.37 -34.01
C MET A 114 17.46 -44.39 -33.05
N ARG A 115 16.94 -45.63 -33.01
CA ARG A 115 17.50 -46.71 -32.17
C ARG A 115 18.83 -47.27 -32.69
N ARG A 116 19.19 -46.96 -33.94
CA ARG A 116 20.35 -47.49 -34.65
C ARG A 116 21.41 -46.42 -34.93
N CYS A 117 21.17 -45.17 -34.54
CA CYS A 117 22.17 -44.12 -34.61
C CYS A 117 23.32 -44.41 -33.64
N GLN A 118 24.56 -44.17 -34.08
CA GLN A 118 25.75 -44.31 -33.22
C GLN A 118 25.85 -43.21 -32.16
N ARG A 119 25.40 -42.00 -32.52
CA ARG A 119 25.25 -40.87 -31.59
C ARG A 119 23.77 -40.75 -31.22
N PRO A 120 23.44 -40.35 -29.98
CA PRO A 120 22.06 -40.12 -29.59
C PRO A 120 21.46 -39.04 -30.50
N TYR A 121 20.39 -39.42 -31.21
CA TYR A 121 19.62 -38.49 -32.03
C TYR A 121 18.81 -37.54 -31.13
N ASP A 122 18.56 -36.33 -31.60
CA ASP A 122 17.75 -35.33 -30.90
C ASP A 122 16.27 -35.77 -30.79
N ALA A 123 15.92 -36.37 -29.66
CA ALA A 123 14.57 -36.81 -29.37
C ALA A 123 13.57 -35.65 -29.34
N ASP A 124 13.99 -34.43 -29.01
CA ASP A 124 13.11 -33.27 -28.93
C ASP A 124 12.61 -32.86 -30.31
N LYS A 125 13.48 -32.90 -31.33
CA LYS A 125 13.08 -32.68 -32.73
C LYS A 125 12.05 -33.69 -33.20
N PHE A 126 12.22 -34.97 -32.87
CA PHE A 126 11.24 -36.02 -33.21
C PHE A 126 9.88 -35.77 -32.53
N VAL A 127 9.89 -35.47 -31.23
CA VAL A 127 8.68 -35.19 -30.44
C VAL A 127 7.98 -33.93 -30.95
N ARG A 128 8.73 -32.87 -31.27
CA ARG A 128 8.19 -31.63 -31.85
C ARG A 128 7.41 -31.90 -33.14
N ILE A 129 8.01 -32.63 -34.08
CA ILE A 129 7.36 -32.96 -35.36
C ILE A 129 6.11 -33.81 -35.13
N CYS A 130 6.14 -34.78 -34.21
CA CYS A 130 4.96 -35.56 -33.85
C CYS A 130 3.84 -34.69 -33.25
N ARG A 131 4.18 -33.72 -32.38
CA ARG A 131 3.22 -32.76 -31.80
C ARG A 131 2.60 -31.89 -32.91
N LEU A 132 3.41 -31.31 -33.79
CA LEU A 132 2.94 -30.44 -34.89
C LEU A 132 2.08 -31.21 -35.90
N LEU A 133 2.45 -32.45 -36.25
CA LEU A 133 1.65 -33.29 -37.15
C LEU A 133 0.26 -33.62 -36.58
N ARG A 134 0.17 -33.87 -35.26
CA ARG A 134 -1.12 -34.07 -34.59
C ARG A 134 -2.00 -32.82 -34.69
N VAL A 135 -1.41 -31.64 -34.47
CA VAL A 135 -2.12 -30.35 -34.60
C VAL A 135 -2.58 -30.14 -36.04
N LEU A 136 -1.69 -30.29 -37.03
CA LEU A 136 -2.00 -30.14 -38.45
C LEU A 136 -3.14 -31.07 -38.88
N ASN A 137 -3.07 -32.34 -38.52
CA ASN A 137 -4.11 -33.30 -38.87
C ASN A 137 -5.45 -32.95 -38.22
N ALA A 138 -5.46 -32.48 -36.98
CA ALA A 138 -6.69 -32.02 -36.32
C ALA A 138 -7.29 -30.79 -37.04
N LEU A 139 -6.46 -29.80 -37.38
CA LEU A 139 -6.90 -28.60 -38.11
C LEU A 139 -7.44 -28.94 -39.50
N ARG A 140 -6.76 -29.84 -40.23
CA ARG A 140 -7.18 -30.30 -41.56
C ARG A 140 -8.53 -31.01 -41.53
N LEU A 141 -8.79 -31.83 -40.51
CA LEU A 141 -10.10 -32.47 -40.32
C LEU A 141 -11.23 -31.46 -40.06
N MET A 142 -10.92 -30.31 -39.47
CA MET A 142 -11.88 -29.21 -39.28
C MET A 142 -12.05 -28.32 -40.53
N GLY A 143 -11.42 -28.67 -41.66
CA GLY A 143 -11.47 -27.87 -42.88
C GLY A 143 -10.50 -26.69 -42.90
N ILE A 144 -9.45 -26.72 -42.08
CA ILE A 144 -8.34 -25.75 -42.10
C ILE A 144 -7.11 -26.42 -42.75
N PRO A 145 -6.97 -26.36 -44.09
CA PRO A 145 -5.90 -27.02 -44.85
C PRO A 145 -4.58 -26.26 -44.76
N LEU A 146 -3.91 -26.34 -43.60
CA LEU A 146 -2.57 -25.79 -43.36
C LEU A 146 -1.46 -26.78 -43.73
N THR A 147 -0.38 -26.25 -44.30
CA THR A 147 0.87 -26.99 -44.53
C THR A 147 1.81 -26.84 -43.35
N PHE A 148 2.88 -27.63 -43.32
CA PHE A 148 3.88 -27.59 -42.26
C PHE A 148 4.68 -26.28 -42.26
N THR A 149 5.09 -25.81 -43.43
CA THR A 149 5.77 -24.51 -43.62
C THR A 149 4.90 -23.34 -43.17
N GLN A 150 3.62 -23.33 -43.54
CA GLN A 150 2.65 -22.33 -43.08
C GLN A 150 2.48 -22.34 -41.56
N LEU A 151 2.51 -23.52 -40.94
CA LEU A 151 2.42 -23.66 -39.49
C LEU A 151 3.66 -23.09 -38.78
N GLU A 152 4.86 -23.37 -39.32
CA GLU A 152 6.11 -22.86 -38.76
C GLU A 152 6.19 -21.33 -38.87
N GLU A 153 5.72 -20.74 -39.98
CA GLU A 153 5.70 -19.29 -40.14
C GLU A 153 4.62 -18.59 -39.29
N LEU A 154 3.41 -19.15 -39.22
CA LEU A 154 2.32 -18.52 -38.48
C LEU A 154 2.50 -18.58 -36.97
N SER A 155 3.36 -19.47 -36.47
CA SER A 155 3.49 -19.82 -35.05
C SER A 155 2.22 -20.45 -34.44
N PRO A 156 2.36 -21.29 -33.40
CA PRO A 156 1.21 -21.87 -32.71
C PRO A 156 0.25 -20.85 -32.09
N ALA A 157 0.75 -19.71 -31.62
CA ALA A 157 -0.06 -18.69 -30.95
C ALA A 157 -1.05 -18.01 -31.91
N SER A 158 -0.63 -17.69 -33.14
CA SER A 158 -1.54 -17.07 -34.12
C SER A 158 -2.61 -18.04 -34.61
N ILE A 159 -2.37 -19.34 -34.54
CA ILE A 159 -3.39 -20.36 -34.85
C ILE A 159 -4.46 -20.38 -33.76
N VAL A 160 -4.06 -20.30 -32.49
CA VAL A 160 -5.01 -20.13 -31.37
C VAL A 160 -5.87 -18.90 -31.59
N ASP A 161 -5.27 -17.77 -31.98
CA ASP A 161 -6.00 -16.53 -32.27
C ASP A 161 -6.99 -16.69 -33.43
N ARG A 162 -6.60 -17.38 -34.51
CA ARG A 162 -7.51 -17.69 -35.63
C ARG A 162 -8.65 -18.62 -35.21
N LEU A 163 -8.38 -19.65 -34.40
CA LEU A 163 -9.41 -20.56 -33.88
C LEU A 163 -10.39 -19.83 -32.97
N VAL A 164 -9.90 -18.88 -32.18
CA VAL A 164 -10.71 -17.97 -31.35
C VAL A 164 -11.65 -17.13 -32.22
N VAL A 165 -11.14 -16.51 -33.30
CA VAL A 165 -11.96 -15.72 -34.23
C VAL A 165 -13.01 -16.58 -34.93
N LEU A 166 -12.68 -17.83 -35.27
CA LEU A 166 -13.62 -18.80 -35.87
C LEU A 166 -14.64 -19.37 -34.87
N GLY A 167 -14.53 -19.05 -33.57
CA GLY A 167 -15.42 -19.56 -32.53
C GLY A 167 -15.15 -21.01 -32.11
N HIS A 168 -14.01 -21.59 -32.48
CA HIS A 168 -13.61 -22.95 -32.11
C HIS A 168 -12.88 -23.01 -30.76
N TRP A 169 -13.49 -22.44 -29.72
CA TRP A 169 -12.92 -22.32 -28.36
C TRP A 169 -12.42 -23.64 -27.76
N PRO A 170 -13.16 -24.76 -27.80
CA PRO A 170 -12.71 -26.00 -27.17
C PRO A 170 -11.44 -26.57 -27.82
N MET A 171 -11.28 -26.37 -29.13
CA MET A 171 -10.08 -26.80 -29.84
C MET A 171 -8.90 -25.89 -29.50
N ALA A 172 -9.13 -24.58 -29.43
CA ALA A 172 -8.10 -23.62 -29.03
C ALA A 172 -7.53 -23.93 -27.64
N VAL A 173 -8.39 -24.25 -26.66
CA VAL A 173 -7.96 -24.67 -25.31
C VAL A 173 -7.14 -25.96 -25.35
N LYS A 174 -7.66 -27.00 -26.02
CA LYS A 174 -6.95 -28.29 -26.15
C LYS A 174 -5.59 -28.15 -26.83
N LEU A 175 -5.49 -27.27 -27.83
CA LEU A 175 -4.24 -27.00 -28.55
C LEU A 175 -3.25 -26.28 -27.64
N CYS A 176 -3.70 -25.30 -26.85
CA CYS A 176 -2.85 -24.62 -25.86
C CYS A 176 -2.31 -25.61 -24.81
N GLU A 177 -3.17 -26.48 -24.28
CA GLU A 177 -2.78 -27.52 -23.32
C GLU A 177 -1.79 -28.52 -23.93
N PHE A 178 -2.06 -28.95 -25.17
CA PHE A 178 -1.23 -29.96 -25.86
C PHE A 178 0.15 -29.44 -26.27
N LEU A 179 0.23 -28.17 -26.67
CA LEU A 179 1.49 -27.51 -27.05
C LEU A 179 2.21 -26.88 -25.86
N GLU A 180 1.68 -27.02 -24.65
CA GLU A 180 2.27 -26.49 -23.41
C GLU A 180 2.53 -24.97 -23.49
N ILE A 181 1.64 -24.24 -24.18
CA ILE A 181 1.72 -22.78 -24.28
C ILE A 181 1.48 -22.19 -22.88
N ASN A 182 2.22 -21.14 -22.53
CA ASN A 182 2.05 -20.42 -21.27
C ASN A 182 0.57 -20.10 -21.03
N SER A 183 0.03 -20.49 -19.87
CA SER A 183 -1.41 -20.39 -19.57
C SER A 183 -1.95 -18.98 -19.71
N LYS A 184 -1.11 -17.95 -19.45
CA LYS A 184 -1.48 -16.54 -19.64
C LYS A 184 -1.74 -16.16 -21.10
N GLU A 185 -0.88 -16.61 -22.00
CA GLU A 185 -0.95 -16.27 -23.43
C GLU A 185 -1.87 -17.22 -24.22
N GLY A 186 -2.05 -18.45 -23.74
CA GLY A 186 -2.93 -19.45 -24.33
C GLY A 186 -4.32 -19.44 -23.68
N VAL A 187 -4.53 -20.33 -22.71
CA VAL A 187 -5.86 -20.67 -22.19
C VAL A 187 -6.60 -19.46 -21.62
N TYR A 188 -5.94 -18.57 -20.86
CA TYR A 188 -6.63 -17.41 -20.26
C TYR A 188 -7.06 -16.40 -21.31
N LYS A 189 -6.25 -16.19 -22.37
CA LYS A 189 -6.62 -15.36 -23.53
C LYS A 189 -7.84 -15.92 -24.24
N VAL A 190 -7.86 -17.24 -24.50
CA VAL A 190 -8.99 -17.92 -25.14
C VAL A 190 -10.28 -17.74 -24.32
N ILE A 191 -10.21 -17.91 -23.00
CA ILE A 191 -11.35 -17.75 -22.10
C ILE A 191 -11.82 -16.29 -22.06
N ALA A 192 -10.90 -15.32 -22.00
CA ALA A 192 -11.27 -13.90 -22.03
C ALA A 192 -12.02 -13.54 -23.32
N HIS A 193 -11.54 -13.99 -24.48
CA HIS A 193 -12.24 -13.79 -25.75
C HIS A 193 -13.58 -14.53 -25.81
N TRP A 194 -13.67 -15.73 -25.23
CA TRP A 194 -14.94 -16.44 -25.10
C TRP A 194 -15.95 -15.67 -24.25
N CYS A 195 -15.53 -15.12 -23.10
CA CYS A 195 -16.37 -14.27 -22.26
C CYS A 195 -16.89 -13.07 -23.07
N LEU A 196 -16.02 -12.37 -23.80
CA LEU A 196 -16.42 -11.25 -24.66
C LEU A 196 -17.46 -11.68 -25.70
N ALA A 197 -17.20 -12.78 -26.42
CA ALA A 197 -18.12 -13.27 -27.45
C ALA A 197 -19.49 -13.65 -26.88
N MET A 198 -19.52 -14.24 -25.68
CA MET A 198 -20.78 -14.55 -24.97
C MET A 198 -21.53 -13.28 -24.57
N MET A 199 -20.81 -12.23 -24.16
CA MET A 199 -21.41 -10.96 -23.73
C MET A 199 -21.91 -10.14 -24.91
N THR A 200 -21.22 -10.17 -26.06
CA THR A 200 -21.65 -9.50 -27.29
C THR A 200 -22.88 -10.18 -27.88
N THR A 201 -22.88 -11.51 -27.98
CA THR A 201 -24.05 -12.28 -28.45
C THR A 201 -25.26 -12.07 -27.54
N PHE A 202 -25.06 -12.02 -26.23
CA PHE A 202 -26.12 -11.68 -25.28
C PHE A 202 -26.71 -10.29 -25.52
N LYS A 203 -25.86 -9.30 -25.77
CA LYS A 203 -26.29 -7.92 -26.04
C LYS A 203 -27.07 -7.83 -27.35
N GLU A 204 -26.65 -8.55 -28.38
CA GLU A 204 -27.36 -8.61 -29.67
C GLU A 204 -28.74 -9.25 -29.54
N GLN A 205 -28.87 -10.32 -28.75
CA GLN A 205 -30.13 -11.03 -28.55
C GLN A 205 -31.15 -10.28 -27.69
N ASN A 206 -30.71 -9.35 -26.84
CA ASN A 206 -31.57 -8.66 -25.87
C ASN A 206 -31.72 -7.15 -26.14
N ARG A 207 -31.51 -6.71 -27.40
CA ARG A 207 -31.69 -5.28 -27.77
C ARG A 207 -33.11 -4.76 -27.54
N ASP A 208 -34.13 -5.63 -27.60
CA ASP A 208 -35.54 -5.24 -27.62
C ASP A 208 -36.30 -5.50 -26.29
N SER A 209 -35.65 -6.02 -25.25
CA SER A 209 -36.33 -6.43 -24.01
C SER A 209 -35.71 -5.77 -22.78
N GLU A 210 -36.28 -4.68 -22.26
CA GLU A 210 -35.74 -3.99 -21.06
C GLU A 210 -36.03 -4.73 -19.74
N SER A 211 -37.17 -5.41 -19.60
CA SER A 211 -37.66 -5.90 -18.30
C SER A 211 -37.33 -7.37 -17.97
N ALA A 212 -36.90 -8.17 -18.95
CA ALA A 212 -36.48 -9.57 -18.73
C ALA A 212 -34.95 -9.75 -18.55
N ASN A 213 -34.21 -8.64 -18.47
CA ASN A 213 -32.75 -8.64 -18.51
C ASN A 213 -32.10 -9.17 -17.23
N ALA A 214 -32.68 -8.93 -16.04
CA ALA A 214 -32.03 -9.30 -14.78
C ALA A 214 -31.85 -10.82 -14.62
N HIS A 215 -32.89 -11.61 -14.90
CA HIS A 215 -32.81 -13.07 -14.82
C HIS A 215 -31.85 -13.66 -15.87
N LYS A 216 -31.91 -13.14 -17.10
CA LYS A 216 -31.01 -13.54 -18.19
C LYS A 216 -29.54 -13.15 -17.92
N ILE A 217 -29.29 -12.01 -17.27
CA ILE A 217 -27.95 -11.59 -16.83
C ILE A 217 -27.44 -12.53 -15.74
N ALA A 218 -28.30 -12.93 -14.80
CA ALA A 218 -27.93 -13.88 -13.75
C ALA A 218 -27.59 -15.26 -14.35
N GLU A 219 -28.34 -15.73 -15.34
CA GLU A 219 -28.05 -16.98 -16.07
C GLU A 219 -26.70 -16.89 -16.80
N LEU A 220 -26.45 -15.78 -17.51
CA LEU A 220 -25.16 -15.54 -18.16
C LEU A 220 -24.02 -15.54 -17.13
N ALA A 221 -24.20 -14.84 -15.99
CA ALA A 221 -23.23 -14.82 -14.91
C ALA A 221 -22.93 -16.23 -14.41
N GLN A 222 -23.95 -17.03 -14.11
CA GLN A 222 -23.77 -18.43 -13.68
C GLN A 222 -22.99 -19.25 -14.72
N ARG A 223 -23.28 -19.07 -16.01
CA ARG A 223 -22.57 -19.77 -17.09
C ARG A 223 -21.10 -19.37 -17.15
N LEU A 224 -20.78 -18.08 -17.02
CA LEU A 224 -19.40 -17.58 -16.94
C LEU A 224 -18.69 -18.13 -15.69
N ILE A 225 -19.32 -18.02 -14.51
CA ILE A 225 -18.76 -18.45 -13.23
C ILE A 225 -18.46 -19.95 -13.25
N SER A 226 -19.36 -20.77 -13.79
CA SER A 226 -19.15 -22.23 -13.87
C SER A 226 -17.88 -22.61 -14.65
N ARG A 227 -17.51 -21.79 -15.65
CA ARG A 227 -16.30 -21.97 -16.45
C ARG A 227 -15.08 -21.34 -15.80
N LEU A 228 -15.20 -20.12 -15.27
CA LEU A 228 -14.11 -19.42 -14.59
C LEU A 228 -13.62 -20.16 -13.34
N ARG A 229 -14.51 -20.87 -12.62
CA ARG A 229 -14.13 -21.73 -11.48
C ARG A 229 -13.12 -22.81 -11.84
N GLN A 230 -13.08 -23.26 -13.09
CA GLN A 230 -12.10 -24.26 -13.55
C GLN A 230 -10.69 -23.66 -13.69
N TYR A 231 -10.57 -22.33 -13.70
CA TYR A 231 -9.34 -21.58 -13.93
C TYR A 231 -9.13 -20.48 -12.86
N PRO A 232 -8.68 -20.84 -11.65
CA PRO A 232 -8.61 -19.92 -10.50
C PRO A 232 -7.62 -18.76 -10.67
N ALA A 233 -6.71 -18.84 -11.65
CA ALA A 233 -5.75 -17.79 -11.94
C ALA A 233 -6.35 -16.60 -12.73
N ILE A 234 -7.55 -16.75 -13.31
CA ILE A 234 -8.24 -15.68 -14.01
C ILE A 234 -8.93 -14.79 -12.97
N SER A 235 -8.61 -13.49 -12.96
CA SER A 235 -9.26 -12.54 -12.07
C SER A 235 -10.69 -12.26 -12.54
N TYR A 236 -11.65 -12.31 -11.64
CA TYR A 236 -13.03 -11.88 -11.92
C TYR A 236 -13.10 -10.37 -12.17
N ALA A 237 -12.22 -9.58 -11.56
CA ALA A 237 -12.08 -8.15 -11.79
C ALA A 237 -11.82 -7.78 -13.26
N ASP A 238 -10.97 -8.54 -13.96
CA ASP A 238 -10.67 -8.28 -15.38
C ASP A 238 -11.91 -8.54 -16.25
N VAL A 239 -12.63 -9.63 -15.97
CA VAL A 239 -13.89 -9.97 -16.66
C VAL A 239 -14.99 -8.96 -16.35
N ALA A 240 -15.05 -8.44 -15.11
CA ALA A 240 -15.98 -7.38 -14.73
C ALA A 240 -15.69 -6.05 -15.44
N GLU A 241 -14.40 -5.69 -15.59
CA GLU A 241 -14.01 -4.52 -16.38
C GLU A 241 -14.43 -4.68 -17.85
N MET A 242 -14.26 -5.88 -18.42
CA MET A 242 -14.77 -6.22 -19.75
C MET A 242 -16.30 -6.09 -19.83
N ALA A 243 -17.03 -6.50 -18.79
CA ALA A 243 -18.50 -6.39 -18.73
C ALA A 243 -19.00 -4.96 -18.69
N SER A 244 -18.34 -4.10 -17.91
CA SER A 244 -18.67 -2.69 -17.91
C SER A 244 -18.40 -2.03 -19.27
N ARG A 245 -17.27 -2.33 -19.92
CA ARG A 245 -16.95 -1.82 -21.26
C ARG A 245 -17.98 -2.25 -22.33
N GLN A 246 -18.61 -3.41 -22.16
CA GLN A 246 -19.68 -3.88 -23.04
C GLN A 246 -21.05 -3.23 -22.74
N GLY A 247 -21.16 -2.46 -21.66
CA GLY A 247 -22.40 -1.82 -21.23
C GLY A 247 -23.28 -2.71 -20.36
N LEU A 248 -22.71 -3.70 -19.67
CA LEU A 248 -23.42 -4.62 -18.76
C LEU A 248 -22.97 -4.39 -17.29
N PRO A 249 -23.38 -3.28 -16.64
CA PRO A 249 -22.92 -2.93 -15.29
C PRO A 249 -23.41 -3.91 -14.21
N ALA A 250 -24.62 -4.45 -14.35
CA ALA A 250 -25.17 -5.43 -13.40
C ALA A 250 -24.38 -6.75 -13.40
N LEU A 251 -23.90 -7.19 -14.57
CA LEU A 251 -23.03 -8.36 -14.68
C LEU A 251 -21.66 -8.08 -14.03
N ALA A 252 -21.11 -6.88 -14.27
CA ALA A 252 -19.83 -6.47 -13.69
C ALA A 252 -19.89 -6.49 -12.15
N GLU A 253 -21.00 -6.05 -11.56
CA GLU A 253 -21.21 -6.08 -10.11
C GLU A 253 -21.21 -7.49 -9.54
N ILE A 254 -22.00 -8.41 -10.13
CA ILE A 254 -22.04 -9.82 -9.70
C ILE A 254 -20.65 -10.47 -9.77
N LEU A 255 -19.88 -10.16 -10.81
CA LEU A 255 -18.52 -10.70 -10.98
C LEU A 255 -17.55 -10.09 -9.96
N LEU A 256 -17.68 -8.80 -9.64
CA LEU A 256 -16.83 -8.14 -8.63
C LEU A 256 -17.07 -8.66 -7.22
N ASP A 257 -18.30 -9.02 -6.87
CA ASP A 257 -18.61 -9.58 -5.54
C ASP A 257 -17.94 -10.93 -5.30
N LEU A 258 -17.60 -11.66 -6.38
CA LEU A 258 -16.91 -12.93 -6.34
C LEU A 258 -15.38 -12.80 -6.30
N GLU A 259 -14.83 -11.60 -6.51
CA GLU A 259 -13.40 -11.38 -6.49
C GLU A 259 -12.85 -11.53 -5.06
N THR A 260 -11.87 -12.41 -4.90
CA THR A 260 -11.28 -12.71 -3.59
C THR A 260 -10.30 -11.62 -3.14
N ASN A 261 -9.64 -10.96 -4.10
CA ASN A 261 -8.67 -9.92 -3.81
C ASN A 261 -9.35 -8.54 -3.68
N VAL A 262 -9.43 -8.05 -2.45
CA VAL A 262 -10.09 -6.77 -2.13
C VAL A 262 -9.41 -5.57 -2.80
N SER A 263 -8.08 -5.57 -2.93
CA SER A 263 -7.37 -4.47 -3.60
C SER A 263 -7.77 -4.38 -5.07
N ARG A 264 -7.82 -5.52 -5.77
CA ARG A 264 -8.28 -5.57 -7.17
C ARG A 264 -9.75 -5.19 -7.27
N GLN A 265 -10.59 -5.72 -6.38
CA GLN A 265 -12.01 -5.40 -6.31
C GLN A 265 -12.25 -3.88 -6.19
N VAL A 266 -11.58 -3.21 -5.23
CA VAL A 266 -11.69 -1.76 -5.03
C VAL A 266 -11.16 -0.99 -6.25
N THR A 267 -10.01 -1.37 -6.80
CA THR A 267 -9.47 -0.70 -8.01
C THR A 267 -10.41 -0.83 -9.20
N ALA A 268 -11.05 -2.00 -9.38
CA ALA A 268 -12.02 -2.20 -10.43
C ALA A 268 -13.28 -1.36 -10.19
N MET A 269 -13.83 -1.35 -8.97
CA MET A 269 -14.99 -0.50 -8.62
C MET A 269 -14.72 1.00 -8.90
N LEU A 270 -13.50 1.49 -8.63
CA LEU A 270 -13.09 2.86 -8.97
C LEU A 270 -13.13 3.11 -10.48
N LYS A 271 -12.59 2.20 -11.30
CA LYS A 271 -12.68 2.29 -12.77
C LYS A 271 -14.13 2.25 -13.27
N LEU A 272 -14.99 1.47 -12.60
CA LEU A 272 -16.41 1.37 -12.93
C LEU A 272 -17.24 2.58 -12.45
N LYS A 273 -16.61 3.60 -11.87
CA LYS A 273 -17.25 4.77 -11.26
C LYS A 273 -18.24 4.43 -10.14
N GLN A 274 -18.10 3.26 -9.51
CA GLN A 274 -18.91 2.84 -8.36
C GLN A 274 -18.27 3.36 -7.06
N LEU A 275 -18.21 4.69 -6.91
CA LEU A 275 -17.44 5.36 -5.85
C LEU A 275 -17.92 5.02 -4.43
N GLU A 276 -19.24 5.03 -4.20
CA GLU A 276 -19.82 4.72 -2.88
C GLU A 276 -19.52 3.28 -2.44
N LYS A 277 -19.64 2.32 -3.36
CA LYS A 277 -19.34 0.90 -3.11
C LYS A 277 -17.85 0.68 -2.87
N ALA A 278 -17.00 1.34 -3.66
CA ALA A 278 -15.55 1.31 -3.45
C ALA A 278 -15.17 1.80 -2.05
N LEU A 279 -15.80 2.89 -1.59
CA LEU A 279 -15.55 3.45 -0.27
C LEU A 279 -16.02 2.54 0.86
N GLN A 280 -17.24 1.99 0.74
CA GLN A 280 -17.77 1.03 1.71
C GLN A 280 -16.89 -0.22 1.79
N ARG A 281 -16.46 -0.76 0.64
CA ARG A 281 -15.62 -1.96 0.59
C ARG A 281 -14.22 -1.72 1.13
N ALA A 282 -13.63 -0.56 0.82
CA ALA A 282 -12.36 -0.14 1.41
C ALA A 282 -12.47 0.00 2.94
N GLY A 283 -13.56 0.60 3.44
CA GLY A 283 -13.81 0.71 4.89
C GLY A 283 -13.95 -0.65 5.58
N GLN A 284 -14.71 -1.57 4.98
CA GLN A 284 -14.85 -2.95 5.47
C GLN A 284 -13.54 -3.72 5.47
N SER A 285 -12.64 -3.44 4.53
CA SER A 285 -11.34 -4.13 4.42
C SER A 285 -10.38 -3.82 5.57
N GLN A 286 -10.60 -2.72 6.29
CA GLN A 286 -9.72 -2.20 7.34
C GLN A 286 -8.25 -2.01 6.89
N GLN A 287 -8.00 -1.90 5.58
CA GLN A 287 -6.68 -1.59 5.04
C GLN A 287 -6.57 -0.08 4.78
N PRO A 288 -5.70 0.65 5.52
CA PRO A 288 -5.56 2.10 5.35
C PRO A 288 -5.10 2.48 3.95
N ASP A 289 -4.19 1.69 3.35
CA ASP A 289 -3.66 1.94 2.01
C ASP A 289 -4.75 1.97 0.94
N LEU A 290 -5.75 1.08 1.04
CA LEU A 290 -6.89 1.07 0.11
C LEU A 290 -7.79 2.28 0.32
N MET A 291 -7.97 2.72 1.57
CA MET A 291 -8.73 3.93 1.86
C MET A 291 -8.04 5.16 1.27
N HIS A 292 -6.73 5.30 1.48
CA HIS A 292 -5.94 6.39 0.88
C HIS A 292 -5.96 6.34 -0.66
N LEU A 293 -5.93 5.15 -1.27
CA LEU A 293 -6.07 4.99 -2.72
C LEU A 293 -7.41 5.53 -3.22
N VAL A 294 -8.52 5.20 -2.54
CA VAL A 294 -9.86 5.70 -2.88
C VAL A 294 -9.93 7.21 -2.69
N LEU A 295 -9.47 7.74 -1.55
CA LEU A 295 -9.46 9.17 -1.26
C LEU A 295 -8.66 9.97 -2.29
N ARG A 296 -7.47 9.49 -2.66
CA ARG A 296 -6.65 10.12 -3.69
C ARG A 296 -7.34 10.13 -5.05
N HIS A 297 -8.00 9.03 -5.42
CA HIS A 297 -8.78 8.96 -6.66
C HIS A 297 -9.99 9.89 -6.66
N LEU A 298 -10.65 10.05 -5.51
CA LEU A 298 -11.77 11.00 -5.37
C LEU A 298 -11.27 12.45 -5.52
N ARG A 299 -10.18 12.81 -4.84
CA ARG A 299 -9.57 14.15 -4.90
C ARG A 299 -9.10 14.54 -6.31
N SER A 300 -8.61 13.58 -7.11
CA SER A 300 -8.11 13.87 -8.45
C SER A 300 -9.20 14.01 -9.50
N ASN A 301 -10.38 13.41 -9.29
CA ASN A 301 -11.42 13.30 -10.32
C ASN A 301 -12.70 14.10 -10.03
N MET A 302 -12.90 14.53 -8.77
CA MET A 302 -14.13 15.20 -8.32
C MET A 302 -13.83 16.57 -7.73
N SER A 303 -14.85 17.44 -7.70
CA SER A 303 -14.73 18.70 -6.96
C SER A 303 -14.71 18.45 -5.46
N GLY A 304 -14.04 19.31 -4.70
CA GLY A 304 -13.88 19.07 -3.27
C GLY A 304 -15.19 19.02 -2.47
N LEU A 305 -16.25 19.73 -2.90
CA LEU A 305 -17.58 19.68 -2.27
C LEU A 305 -18.26 18.31 -2.50
N GLU A 306 -18.16 17.77 -3.71
CA GLU A 306 -18.71 16.44 -4.03
C GLU A 306 -18.01 15.33 -3.24
N VAL A 307 -16.69 15.46 -3.05
CA VAL A 307 -15.92 14.56 -2.20
C VAL A 307 -16.43 14.62 -0.76
N GLU A 308 -16.60 15.81 -0.19
CA GLU A 308 -17.10 15.99 1.17
C GLU A 308 -18.51 15.43 1.36
N MET A 309 -19.41 15.66 0.41
CA MET A 309 -20.75 15.06 0.41
C MET A 309 -20.69 13.53 0.41
N LEU A 310 -19.80 12.93 -0.38
CA LEU A 310 -19.66 11.48 -0.45
C LEU A 310 -19.02 10.91 0.83
N LEU A 311 -18.04 11.62 1.40
CA LEU A 311 -17.37 11.25 2.66
C LEU A 311 -18.28 11.41 3.89
N SER A 312 -19.28 12.29 3.85
CA SER A 312 -20.26 12.43 4.94
C SER A 312 -20.99 11.12 5.24
N LYS A 313 -21.16 10.25 4.23
CA LYS A 313 -21.77 8.92 4.37
C LYS A 313 -20.84 7.87 4.97
N ALA A 314 -19.54 8.18 5.10
CA ALA A 314 -18.49 7.24 5.52
C ALA A 314 -17.56 7.89 6.56
N PRO A 315 -17.88 7.79 7.86
CA PRO A 315 -17.16 8.52 8.92
C PRO A 315 -15.67 8.15 9.04
N GLN A 316 -15.33 6.89 8.74
CA GLN A 316 -13.93 6.43 8.74
C GLN A 316 -13.09 7.08 7.63
N ALA A 317 -13.67 7.28 6.46
CA ALA A 317 -12.98 7.93 5.35
C ALA A 317 -12.86 9.44 5.60
N LEU A 318 -13.90 10.04 6.18
CA LEU A 318 -13.91 11.45 6.56
C LEU A 318 -12.82 11.76 7.60
N SER A 319 -12.61 10.92 8.61
CA SER A 319 -11.57 11.16 9.61
C SER A 319 -10.15 11.13 9.02
N ILE A 320 -9.90 10.21 8.08
CA ILE A 320 -8.62 10.13 7.37
C ILE A 320 -8.44 11.36 6.46
N TYR A 321 -9.48 11.74 5.71
CA TYR A 321 -9.46 12.95 4.88
C TYR A 321 -9.20 14.22 5.71
N GLN A 322 -9.83 14.35 6.87
CA GLN A 322 -9.58 15.45 7.81
C GLN A 322 -8.12 15.46 8.31
N SER A 323 -7.51 14.29 8.50
CA SER A 323 -6.10 14.20 8.90
C SER A 323 -5.13 14.62 7.79
N GLU A 324 -5.45 14.30 6.53
CA GLU A 324 -4.64 14.72 5.37
C GLU A 324 -4.70 16.23 5.15
N ILE A 325 -5.88 16.83 5.28
CA ILE A 325 -6.06 18.27 5.02
C ILE A 325 -5.53 19.15 6.15
N ARG A 326 -5.31 18.61 7.34
CA ARG A 326 -4.90 19.38 8.51
C ARG A 326 -3.70 20.28 8.23
N ASP A 327 -2.72 19.76 7.50
CA ASP A 327 -1.49 20.49 7.21
C ASP A 327 -1.58 21.22 5.84
N GLU A 328 -2.41 20.75 4.91
CA GLU A 328 -2.56 21.34 3.56
C GLU A 328 -3.48 22.58 3.52
N ALA A 329 -4.63 22.55 4.20
CA ALA A 329 -5.65 23.61 4.15
C ALA A 329 -6.45 23.73 5.46
N PRO A 330 -5.91 24.40 6.49
CA PRO A 330 -6.53 24.48 7.83
C PRO A 330 -7.87 25.23 7.84
N ASP A 331 -8.08 26.20 6.95
CA ASP A 331 -9.35 26.95 6.90
C ASP A 331 -10.51 26.12 6.34
N ARG A 332 -10.21 25.23 5.40
CA ARG A 332 -11.18 24.26 4.89
C ARG A 332 -11.55 23.23 5.95
N LEU A 333 -10.58 22.81 6.74
CA LEU A 333 -10.80 21.90 7.86
C LEU A 333 -11.73 22.52 8.92
N LEU A 334 -11.58 23.80 9.21
CA LEU A 334 -12.50 24.54 10.08
C LEU A 334 -13.94 24.52 9.55
N ALA A 335 -14.13 24.83 8.26
CA ALA A 335 -15.45 24.80 7.64
C ALA A 335 -16.11 23.41 7.74
N LEU A 336 -15.33 22.33 7.63
CA LEU A 336 -15.82 20.97 7.83
C LEU A 336 -16.25 20.70 9.27
N TYR A 337 -15.48 21.16 10.26
CA TYR A 337 -15.86 21.00 11.66
C TYR A 337 -17.09 21.85 12.03
N GLU A 338 -17.26 23.01 11.41
CA GLU A 338 -18.45 23.85 11.55
C GLU A 338 -19.69 23.18 10.96
N GLN A 339 -19.58 22.56 9.78
CA GLN A 339 -20.68 21.79 9.18
C GLN A 339 -21.07 20.55 10.00
N SER A 340 -20.11 19.92 10.66
CA SER A 340 -20.36 18.72 11.48
C SER A 340 -20.67 19.01 12.94
N ASP A 341 -20.77 20.28 13.35
CA ASP A 341 -20.91 20.72 14.74
C ASP A 341 -19.89 20.08 15.71
N ASP A 342 -18.66 19.82 15.23
CA ASP A 342 -17.59 19.26 16.07
C ASP A 342 -16.88 20.39 16.85
N PHE A 343 -17.55 20.84 17.92
CA PHE A 343 -17.09 21.94 18.74
C PHE A 343 -15.72 21.69 19.42
N ILE A 344 -15.37 20.43 19.70
CA ILE A 344 -14.09 20.06 20.32
C ILE A 344 -12.95 20.40 19.36
N ARG A 345 -13.04 19.91 18.13
CA ARG A 345 -11.97 20.10 17.15
C ARG A 345 -11.89 21.53 16.67
N GLN A 346 -13.02 22.25 16.60
CA GLN A 346 -13.03 23.69 16.39
C GLN A 346 -12.24 24.42 17.48
N ALA A 347 -12.52 24.15 18.77
CA ALA A 347 -11.83 24.78 19.88
C ALA A 347 -10.32 24.50 19.87
N LEU A 348 -9.91 23.24 19.66
CA LEU A 348 -8.49 22.86 19.57
C LEU A 348 -7.78 23.56 18.40
N LEU A 349 -8.43 23.69 17.25
CA LEU A 349 -7.85 24.36 16.09
C LEU A 349 -7.70 25.87 16.33
N TYR A 350 -8.70 26.51 16.96
CA TYR A 350 -8.60 27.91 17.38
C TYR A 350 -7.50 28.13 18.43
N LEU A 351 -7.31 27.22 19.38
CA LEU A 351 -6.21 27.27 20.35
C LEU A 351 -4.83 27.15 19.68
N ASN A 352 -4.67 26.20 18.76
CA ASN A 352 -3.43 26.05 17.98
C ASN A 352 -3.14 27.29 17.14
N LYS A 353 -4.15 27.91 16.52
CA LYS A 353 -4.01 29.18 15.80
C LYS A 353 -3.62 30.33 16.73
N ALA A 354 -4.15 30.37 17.95
CA ALA A 354 -3.77 31.36 18.96
C ALA A 354 -2.30 31.19 19.41
N GLU A 355 -1.83 29.95 19.57
CA GLU A 355 -0.43 29.66 19.91
C GLU A 355 0.54 30.00 18.76
N GLN A 356 0.17 29.73 17.51
CA GLN A 356 1.00 30.12 16.36
C GLN A 356 1.06 31.64 16.20
N SER A 357 -0.05 32.34 16.46
CA SER A 357 -0.13 33.79 16.37
C SER A 357 0.55 34.52 17.55
N SER A 358 0.82 33.86 18.67
CA SER A 358 1.52 34.47 19.82
C SER A 358 3.03 34.64 19.59
N ALA A 359 3.57 34.07 18.51
CA ALA A 359 4.95 34.28 18.09
C ALA A 359 5.21 35.68 17.50
N ASP A 360 4.16 36.35 17.00
CA ASP A 360 4.26 37.72 16.47
C ASP A 360 3.92 38.75 17.57
N VAL A 361 4.96 39.48 18.00
CA VAL A 361 4.91 40.50 19.07
C VAL A 361 3.91 41.63 18.79
N PHE A 362 3.48 41.81 17.54
CA PHE A 362 2.60 42.89 17.11
C PHE A 362 1.12 42.51 16.94
N ASP A 363 0.73 41.25 17.15
CA ASP A 363 -0.60 40.74 16.73
C ASP A 363 -1.44 40.15 17.87
N SER A 364 -1.31 40.69 19.10
CA SER A 364 -2.09 40.25 20.27
C SER A 364 -3.61 40.41 20.12
N SER A 365 -4.07 41.18 19.13
CA SER A 365 -5.50 41.28 18.80
C SER A 365 -6.03 39.99 18.18
N LYS A 366 -5.29 39.34 17.27
CA LYS A 366 -5.74 38.10 16.63
C LYS A 366 -5.73 36.91 17.57
N THR A 367 -4.75 36.85 18.48
CA THR A 367 -4.69 35.80 19.51
C THR A 367 -5.94 35.83 20.39
N THR A 368 -6.34 37.02 20.85
CA THR A 368 -7.54 37.17 21.68
C THR A 368 -8.82 36.84 20.91
N GLU A 369 -8.94 37.22 19.64
CA GLU A 369 -10.06 36.83 18.78
C GLU A 369 -10.20 35.30 18.64
N PHE A 370 -9.09 34.59 18.42
CA PHE A 370 -9.11 33.13 18.34
C PHE A 370 -9.46 32.49 19.68
N LEU A 371 -8.98 33.03 20.81
CA LEU A 371 -9.36 32.55 22.15
C LEU A 371 -10.85 32.75 22.42
N PHE A 372 -11.46 33.88 22.03
CA PHE A 372 -12.91 34.08 22.15
C PHE A 372 -13.72 33.13 21.26
N LYS A 373 -13.23 32.83 20.05
CA LYS A 373 -13.84 31.82 19.18
C LYS A 373 -13.76 30.41 19.80
N ALA A 374 -12.61 30.06 20.40
CA ALA A 374 -12.45 28.81 21.14
C ALA A 374 -13.39 28.74 22.37
N GLU A 375 -13.50 29.83 23.13
CA GLU A 375 -14.43 29.95 24.25
C GLU A 375 -15.89 29.73 23.80
N LYS A 376 -16.30 30.35 22.70
CA LYS A 376 -17.66 30.18 22.14
C LYS A 376 -17.93 28.73 21.74
N ALA A 377 -16.96 28.07 21.10
CA ALA A 377 -17.08 26.67 20.72
C ALA A 377 -17.25 25.76 21.95
N LEU A 378 -16.43 25.95 22.99
CA LEU A 378 -16.53 25.17 24.24
C LEU A 378 -17.83 25.44 25.01
N LYS A 379 -18.34 26.68 25.01
CA LYS A 379 -19.65 27.01 25.56
C LYS A 379 -20.77 26.27 24.83
N ASN A 380 -20.72 26.19 23.50
CA ASN A 380 -21.70 25.43 22.71
C ASN A 380 -21.68 23.93 23.06
N MET A 381 -20.50 23.39 23.40
CA MET A 381 -20.34 22.01 23.87
C MET A 381 -20.83 21.78 25.33
N LYS A 382 -21.10 22.86 26.08
CA LYS A 382 -21.43 22.85 27.52
C LYS A 382 -20.25 22.61 28.48
N GLU A 383 -19.01 22.74 28.01
CA GLU A 383 -17.82 22.66 28.87
C GLU A 383 -17.51 24.04 29.45
N THR A 384 -18.15 24.35 30.57
CA THR A 384 -18.15 25.70 31.15
C THR A 384 -16.83 26.06 31.84
N GLN A 385 -16.16 25.08 32.46
CA GLN A 385 -14.93 25.30 33.22
C GLN A 385 -13.76 25.70 32.33
N THR A 386 -13.51 24.94 31.25
CA THR A 386 -12.41 25.23 30.31
C THR A 386 -12.68 26.50 29.52
N ALA A 387 -13.95 26.75 29.15
CA ALA A 387 -14.35 28.00 28.51
C ALA A 387 -14.08 29.22 29.42
N GLN A 388 -14.39 29.13 30.71
CA GLN A 388 -14.08 30.18 31.68
C GLN A 388 -12.57 30.45 31.75
N LEU A 389 -11.75 29.41 31.85
CA LEU A 389 -10.28 29.56 31.89
C LEU A 389 -9.73 30.21 30.62
N ILE A 390 -10.25 29.86 29.44
CA ILE A 390 -9.83 30.45 28.16
C ILE A 390 -10.26 31.92 28.08
N GLY A 391 -11.48 32.25 28.53
CA GLY A 391 -11.96 33.62 28.61
C GLY A 391 -11.14 34.47 29.59
N GLU A 392 -10.81 33.93 30.77
CA GLU A 392 -9.93 34.58 31.74
C GLU A 392 -8.52 34.82 31.17
N ASN A 393 -7.98 33.85 30.43
CA ASN A 393 -6.68 33.99 29.78
C ASN A 393 -6.70 35.07 28.70
N ALA A 394 -7.75 35.12 27.86
CA ALA A 394 -7.92 36.15 26.85
C ALA A 394 -8.01 37.55 27.50
N GLN A 395 -8.75 37.68 28.59
CA GLN A 395 -8.85 38.93 29.35
C GLN A 395 -7.50 39.35 29.94
N LEU A 396 -6.74 38.40 30.51
CA LEU A 396 -5.40 38.68 31.03
C LEU A 396 -4.46 39.21 29.96
N ILE A 397 -4.47 38.64 28.74
CA ILE A 397 -3.65 39.12 27.63
C ILE A 397 -4.02 40.56 27.28
N ILE A 398 -5.31 40.88 27.18
CA ILE A 398 -5.78 42.25 26.89
C ILE A 398 -5.33 43.24 27.97
N GLU A 399 -5.44 42.86 29.25
CA GLU A 399 -4.97 43.69 30.35
C GLU A 399 -3.45 43.84 30.37
N ASN A 400 -2.71 42.79 30.05
CA ASN A 400 -1.25 42.82 29.98
C ASN A 400 -0.77 43.71 28.85
N VAL A 401 -1.37 43.67 27.66
CA VAL A 401 -1.04 44.60 26.56
C VAL A 401 -1.24 46.06 27.00
N LYS A 402 -2.34 46.37 27.70
CA LYS A 402 -2.56 47.72 28.27
C LYS A 402 -1.51 48.10 29.33
N ARG A 403 -0.94 47.13 30.04
CA ARG A 403 0.16 47.33 30.99
C ARG A 403 1.48 47.54 30.23
N GLU A 404 1.74 46.78 29.17
CA GLU A 404 2.92 46.97 28.30
C GLU A 404 2.96 48.39 27.74
N GLU A 405 1.83 48.90 27.22
CA GLU A 405 1.73 50.26 26.70
C GLU A 405 2.02 51.34 27.75
N LYS A 406 1.61 51.11 29.00
CA LYS A 406 1.78 52.07 30.11
C LYS A 406 3.20 52.08 30.68
N PHE A 407 3.81 50.90 30.82
CA PHE A 407 5.09 50.73 31.51
C PHE A 407 6.28 50.50 30.58
N GLY A 408 6.04 50.30 29.28
CA GLY A 408 7.09 50.04 28.29
C GLY A 408 7.80 48.69 28.47
N THR A 409 7.18 47.74 29.16
CA THR A 409 7.70 46.39 29.44
C THR A 409 6.96 45.35 28.61
N SER A 410 7.55 44.15 28.41
CA SER A 410 6.86 43.05 27.74
C SER A 410 6.20 42.11 28.75
N LEU A 411 4.86 42.05 28.73
CA LEU A 411 3.96 41.38 29.66
C LEU A 411 2.88 40.53 28.96
N SER A 412 2.64 40.74 27.66
CA SER A 412 1.53 40.13 26.90
C SER A 412 1.54 38.60 26.90
N HIS A 413 2.72 37.99 26.96
CA HIS A 413 2.94 36.55 26.96
C HIS A 413 3.07 35.94 28.37
N LEU A 414 3.03 36.75 29.42
CA LEU A 414 3.25 36.27 30.79
C LEU A 414 2.01 35.60 31.39
N SER A 415 2.24 34.60 32.23
CA SER A 415 1.19 33.95 33.00
C SER A 415 0.67 34.87 34.12
N VAL A 416 -0.47 34.51 34.74
CA VAL A 416 -0.99 35.19 35.95
C VAL A 416 0.09 35.30 37.03
N ARG A 417 0.86 34.23 37.24
CA ARG A 417 1.93 34.18 38.24
C ARG A 417 3.05 35.15 37.89
N ASP A 418 3.55 35.09 36.66
CA ASP A 418 4.69 35.93 36.26
C ASP A 418 4.31 37.40 36.21
N THR A 419 3.07 37.70 35.78
CA THR A 419 2.49 39.06 35.85
C THR A 419 2.39 39.55 37.31
N PHE A 420 1.99 38.68 38.24
CA PHE A 420 1.91 39.02 39.66
C PHE A 420 3.30 39.27 40.26
N ILE A 421 4.29 38.43 39.93
CA ILE A 421 5.68 38.60 40.36
C ILE A 421 6.25 39.91 39.81
N TRP A 422 6.02 40.21 38.53
CA TRP A 422 6.42 41.47 37.91
C TRP A 422 5.82 42.68 38.62
N ALA A 423 4.53 42.63 39.00
CA ALA A 423 3.87 43.70 39.74
C ALA A 423 4.50 43.93 41.13
N VAL A 424 4.95 42.86 41.79
CA VAL A 424 5.69 42.94 43.07
C VAL A 424 7.07 43.58 42.87
N GLU A 425 7.77 43.23 41.79
CA GLU A 425 9.09 43.81 41.48
C GLU A 425 9.01 45.34 41.32
N HIS A 426 7.92 45.84 40.73
CA HIS A 426 7.68 47.26 40.43
C HIS A 426 6.88 48.00 41.53
N ASP A 427 6.58 47.36 42.67
CA ASP A 427 5.79 47.92 43.80
C ASP A 427 4.35 48.37 43.44
N GLU A 428 3.74 47.76 42.41
CA GLU A 428 2.40 48.10 41.92
C GLU A 428 1.28 47.37 42.68
N LEU A 429 0.96 47.85 43.89
CA LEU A 429 -0.02 47.24 44.79
C LEU A 429 -1.44 47.15 44.19
N ALA A 430 -1.84 48.12 43.35
CA ALA A 430 -3.16 48.13 42.73
C ALA A 430 -3.36 46.96 41.76
N ILE A 431 -2.32 46.61 40.99
CA ILE A 431 -2.34 45.49 40.04
C ILE A 431 -2.34 44.16 40.80
N MET A 432 -1.60 44.08 41.91
CA MET A 432 -1.60 42.89 42.78
C MET A 432 -3.01 42.60 43.35
N ASP A 433 -3.69 43.62 43.86
CA ASP A 433 -5.05 43.47 44.40
C ASP A 433 -6.08 43.16 43.32
N GLN A 434 -5.91 43.73 42.11
CA GLN A 434 -6.74 43.40 40.95
C GLN A 434 -6.60 41.92 40.59
N LEU A 435 -5.37 41.43 40.37
CA LEU A 435 -5.11 40.03 40.02
C LEU A 435 -5.60 39.06 41.09
N ARG A 436 -5.43 39.41 42.38
CA ARG A 436 -5.91 38.61 43.50
C ARG A 436 -7.43 38.46 43.51
N LYS A 437 -8.16 39.53 43.22
CA LYS A 437 -9.63 39.54 43.17
C LYS A 437 -10.16 38.83 41.92
N GLN A 438 -9.59 39.11 40.76
CA GLN A 438 -10.04 38.55 39.48
C GLN A 438 -9.83 37.04 39.40
N HIS A 439 -8.63 36.54 39.71
CA HIS A 439 -8.30 35.11 39.60
C HIS A 439 -8.49 34.32 40.90
N ARG A 440 -9.09 34.94 41.93
CA ARG A 440 -9.38 34.31 43.23
C ARG A 440 -8.17 33.56 43.82
N LEU A 441 -7.01 34.21 43.80
CA LEU A 441 -5.74 33.61 44.23
C LEU A 441 -5.79 33.20 45.70
N VAL A 442 -5.29 32.00 46.00
CA VAL A 442 -5.24 31.48 47.37
C VAL A 442 -4.15 32.22 48.16
N ASP A 443 -4.38 32.49 49.45
CA ASP A 443 -3.41 33.20 50.31
C ASP A 443 -2.02 32.56 50.31
N LYS A 444 -1.93 31.23 50.14
CA LYS A 444 -0.66 30.51 49.98
C LYS A 444 0.10 30.92 48.70
N GLN A 445 -0.61 31.05 47.57
CA GLN A 445 -0.03 31.46 46.29
C GLN A 445 0.43 32.91 46.34
N VAL A 446 -0.45 33.80 46.85
CA VAL A 446 -0.13 35.21 47.04
C VAL A 446 1.13 35.38 47.88
N PHE A 447 1.23 34.67 49.01
CA PHE A 447 2.41 34.72 49.88
C PHE A 447 3.70 34.25 49.20
N LEU A 448 3.64 33.15 48.45
CA LEU A 448 4.83 32.63 47.74
C LEU A 448 5.26 33.57 46.61
N TRP A 449 4.32 34.09 45.82
CA TRP A 449 4.62 34.95 44.68
C TRP A 449 5.12 36.33 45.12
N THR A 450 4.64 36.88 46.24
CA THR A 450 5.18 38.12 46.81
C THR A 450 6.62 37.95 47.31
N ILE A 451 6.91 36.87 48.03
CA ILE A 451 8.27 36.60 48.51
C ILE A 451 9.22 36.34 47.34
N GLU A 452 8.77 35.62 46.30
CA GLU A 452 9.56 35.42 45.09
C GLU A 452 9.84 36.74 44.36
N GLY A 453 8.85 37.63 44.22
CA GLY A 453 9.04 38.95 43.62
C GLY A 453 10.02 39.83 44.42
N PHE A 454 9.89 39.88 45.75
CA PHE A 454 10.85 40.61 46.59
C PHE A 454 12.27 40.05 46.49
N ALA A 455 12.40 38.71 46.40
CA ALA A 455 13.70 38.06 46.24
C ALA A 455 14.33 38.36 44.87
N ARG A 456 13.54 38.36 43.77
CA ARG A 456 14.01 38.75 42.42
C ARG A 456 14.44 40.21 42.35
N ALA A 457 13.69 41.10 43.00
CA ALA A 457 14.01 42.52 43.07
C ALA A 457 15.13 42.87 44.09
N GLY A 458 15.62 41.89 44.86
CA GLY A 458 16.64 42.12 45.91
C GLY A 458 16.15 42.95 47.10
N LYS A 459 14.82 43.07 47.31
CA LYS A 459 14.20 43.85 48.39
C LYS A 459 14.14 43.03 49.69
N TRP A 460 15.31 42.66 50.19
CA TRP A 460 15.52 41.74 51.32
C TRP A 460 14.87 42.19 52.64
N GLN A 461 14.87 43.50 52.93
CA GLN A 461 14.25 44.06 54.13
C GLN A 461 12.72 43.92 54.13
N GLN A 462 12.09 44.17 52.97
CA GLN A 462 10.65 44.05 52.79
C GLN A 462 10.21 42.59 52.87
N LEU A 463 11.00 41.67 52.30
CA LEU A 463 10.81 40.23 52.42
C LEU A 463 10.84 39.78 53.89
N GLU A 464 11.84 40.22 54.66
CA GLU A 464 11.97 39.84 56.07
C GLU A 464 10.80 40.35 56.92
N GLN A 465 10.35 41.59 56.69
CA GLN A 465 9.18 42.16 57.37
C GLN A 465 7.89 41.44 56.99
N TYR A 466 7.71 41.14 55.70
CA TYR A 466 6.53 40.43 55.19
C TYR A 466 6.43 39.01 55.75
N ALA A 467 7.55 38.27 55.75
CA ALA A 467 7.64 36.93 56.31
C ALA A 467 7.47 36.87 57.84
N ARG A 468 7.79 37.94 58.57
CA ARG A 468 7.59 38.04 60.03
C ARG A 468 6.16 38.44 60.42
N SER A 469 5.52 39.28 59.62
CA SER A 469 4.19 39.84 59.93
C SER A 469 3.04 38.84 59.79
N ARG A 470 3.19 37.81 58.95
CA ARG A 470 2.19 36.74 58.77
C ARG A 470 2.73 35.40 59.29
N LYS A 471 1.87 34.63 59.97
CA LYS A 471 2.14 33.18 60.16
C LYS A 471 2.24 32.56 58.77
N SER A 472 3.45 32.15 58.36
CA SER A 472 3.70 31.62 57.01
C SER A 472 2.77 30.44 56.71
N PRO A 473 1.87 30.54 55.71
CA PRO A 473 0.95 29.48 55.35
C PRO A 473 1.61 28.18 54.83
N MET A 474 2.89 28.26 54.46
CA MET A 474 3.69 27.19 53.84
C MET A 474 4.95 26.83 54.67
N GLY A 475 5.12 27.42 55.86
CA GLY A 475 6.34 27.27 56.66
C GLY A 475 7.51 28.16 56.17
N PHE A 476 8.67 28.05 56.83
CA PHE A 476 9.84 28.88 56.51
C PHE A 476 10.79 28.25 55.47
N LEU A 477 10.58 26.98 55.13
CA LEU A 477 11.41 26.25 54.16
C LEU A 477 11.41 26.90 52.77
N SER A 478 10.24 27.28 52.26
CA SER A 478 10.11 27.94 50.95
C SER A 478 10.80 29.31 50.89
N ILE A 479 10.88 30.01 52.02
CA ILE A 479 11.61 31.29 52.13
C ILE A 479 13.11 31.04 52.03
N ILE A 480 13.61 30.01 52.71
CA ILE A 480 15.02 29.62 52.68
C ILE A 480 15.43 29.17 51.26
N GLU A 481 14.58 28.43 50.55
CA GLU A 481 14.77 28.07 49.14
C GLU A 481 14.90 29.30 48.23
N LEU A 482 14.05 30.32 48.42
CA LEU A 482 14.10 31.53 47.62
C LEU A 482 15.32 32.40 47.97
N CYS A 483 15.62 32.60 49.25
CA CYS A 483 16.80 33.36 49.70
C CYS A 483 18.11 32.73 49.20
N THR A 484 18.22 31.41 49.22
CA THR A 484 19.40 30.70 48.71
C THR A 484 19.52 30.78 47.19
N LYS A 485 18.40 30.70 46.47
CA LYS A 485 18.38 30.80 45.00
C LYS A 485 18.79 32.19 44.49
N TYR A 486 18.35 33.26 45.14
CA TYR A 486 18.60 34.64 44.70
C TYR A 486 19.75 35.36 45.44
N GLY A 487 20.44 34.68 46.36
CA GLY A 487 21.80 35.03 46.77
C GLY A 487 22.01 35.56 48.20
N ASP A 488 20.98 35.68 49.04
CA ASP A 488 21.15 36.13 50.43
C ASP A 488 21.18 34.95 51.42
N LYS A 489 22.39 34.43 51.64
CA LYS A 489 22.65 33.36 52.62
C LYS A 489 22.46 33.82 54.08
N ASN A 490 22.57 35.12 54.37
CA ASN A 490 22.50 35.64 55.73
C ASN A 490 21.05 35.73 56.24
N LEU A 491 20.10 36.05 55.36
CA LEU A 491 18.69 35.95 55.70
C LEU A 491 18.24 34.49 55.81
N ALA A 492 18.74 33.61 54.94
CA ALA A 492 18.43 32.18 55.01
C ALA A 492 18.79 31.56 56.37
N THR A 493 19.97 31.88 56.92
CA THR A 493 20.37 31.39 58.26
C THR A 493 19.50 31.92 59.39
N ARG A 494 19.04 33.18 59.33
CA ARG A 494 18.10 33.73 60.34
C ARG A 494 16.73 33.07 60.33
N PHE A 495 16.29 32.55 59.18
CA PHE A 495 15.04 31.80 59.08
C PHE A 495 15.21 30.32 59.49
N MET A 496 16.43 29.79 59.54
CA MET A 496 16.71 28.46 60.08
C MET A 496 16.37 28.35 61.56
N ASP A 497 16.65 29.40 62.34
CA ASP A 497 16.36 29.44 63.79
C ASP A 497 14.86 29.32 64.09
N LYS A 498 14.00 29.54 63.09
CA LYS A 498 12.55 29.44 63.20
C LYS A 498 11.98 28.09 62.77
N LEU A 499 12.79 27.20 62.19
CA LEU A 499 12.36 25.85 61.86
C LEU A 499 12.40 24.98 63.10
N THR A 500 11.28 24.35 63.46
CA THR A 500 11.17 23.46 64.62
C THR A 500 11.20 21.98 64.26
N GLY A 501 10.94 21.62 63.00
CA GLY A 501 10.95 20.23 62.51
C GLY A 501 12.33 19.75 62.08
N TYR A 502 12.79 18.61 62.61
CA TYR A 502 14.08 17.99 62.27
C TYR A 502 14.24 17.71 60.77
N GLU A 503 13.25 17.12 60.11
CA GLU A 503 13.32 16.82 58.67
C GLU A 503 13.37 18.09 57.81
N GLU A 504 12.66 19.15 58.23
CA GLU A 504 12.65 20.44 57.54
C GLU A 504 13.99 21.16 57.70
N GLN A 505 14.60 21.10 58.89
CA GLN A 505 15.94 21.63 59.12
C GLN A 505 16.98 20.91 58.24
N VAL A 506 16.95 19.57 58.19
CA VAL A 506 17.85 18.79 57.33
C VAL A 506 17.67 19.17 55.86
N ARG A 507 16.43 19.28 55.37
CA ARG A 507 16.15 19.73 54.00
C ARG A 507 16.64 21.15 53.75
N ALA A 508 16.43 22.08 54.67
CA ALA A 508 16.88 23.46 54.56
C ALA A 508 18.41 23.58 54.51
N TYR A 509 19.14 22.81 55.34
CA TYR A 509 20.61 22.75 55.26
C TYR A 509 21.11 22.19 53.93
N LEU A 510 20.40 21.22 53.33
CA LEU A 510 20.73 20.72 51.99
C LEU A 510 20.51 21.79 50.91
N ILE A 511 19.43 22.55 51.02
CA ILE A 511 19.10 23.66 50.11
C ILE A 511 20.14 24.78 50.18
N MET A 512 20.63 25.10 51.39
CA MET A 512 21.71 26.07 51.60
C MET A 512 23.10 25.57 51.16
N ASN A 513 23.20 24.32 50.67
CA ASN A 513 24.45 23.63 50.33
C ASN A 513 25.41 23.43 51.53
N GLU A 514 24.86 23.41 52.75
CA GLU A 514 25.57 23.20 54.02
C GLU A 514 25.49 21.72 54.43
N ILE A 515 25.98 20.84 53.55
CA ILE A 515 25.84 19.38 53.64
C ILE A 515 26.43 18.81 54.93
N LYS A 516 27.54 19.38 55.43
CA LYS A 516 28.15 18.93 56.69
C LYS A 516 27.18 19.10 57.87
N LYS A 517 26.52 20.26 57.97
CA LYS A 517 25.56 20.56 59.04
C LYS A 517 24.30 19.72 58.93
N ALA A 518 23.84 19.45 57.70
CA ALA A 518 22.74 18.50 57.46
C ALA A 518 23.09 17.08 57.95
N ALA A 519 24.31 16.61 57.66
CA ALA A 519 24.77 15.29 58.05
C ALA A 519 25.04 15.17 59.56
N THR A 520 25.57 16.21 60.22
CA THR A 520 25.74 16.19 61.69
C THR A 520 24.41 16.15 62.41
N LEU A 521 23.40 16.91 61.95
CA LEU A 521 22.06 16.86 62.54
C LEU A 521 21.39 15.50 62.36
N ALA A 522 21.56 14.87 61.20
CA ALA A 522 21.05 13.52 60.97
C ALA A 522 21.80 12.45 61.77
N ALA A 523 23.09 12.67 62.04
CA ALA A 523 23.90 11.83 62.92
C ALA A 523 23.46 11.91 64.39
N GLU A 524 23.17 13.12 64.89
CA GLU A 524 22.70 13.33 66.27
C GLU A 524 21.37 12.62 66.55
N LYS A 525 20.51 12.46 65.54
CA LYS A 525 19.23 11.73 65.63
C LYS A 525 19.33 10.25 65.27
N ILE A 526 20.52 9.75 64.91
CA ILE A 526 20.78 8.34 64.55
C ILE A 526 19.89 7.88 63.37
N ASP A 527 19.57 8.77 62.44
CA ASP A 527 18.76 8.45 61.26
C ASP A 527 19.66 8.02 60.08
N LEU A 528 19.96 6.73 60.04
CA LEU A 528 20.78 6.12 59.00
C LEU A 528 20.14 6.23 57.60
N THR A 529 18.81 6.31 57.51
CA THR A 529 18.11 6.41 56.22
C THR A 529 18.29 7.79 55.60
N MET A 530 18.15 8.85 56.40
CA MET A 530 18.38 10.22 55.94
C MET A 530 19.85 10.48 55.62
N LEU A 531 20.80 9.93 56.39
CA LEU A 531 22.23 10.02 56.08
C LEU A 531 22.59 9.37 54.74
N GLN A 532 22.00 8.21 54.43
CA GLN A 532 22.18 7.57 53.13
C GLN A 532 21.57 8.39 51.98
N LEU A 533 20.44 9.06 52.22
CA LEU A 533 19.79 9.96 51.26
C LEU A 533 20.65 11.19 50.98
N ILE A 534 21.23 11.80 52.02
CA ILE A 534 22.19 12.90 51.91
C ILE A 534 23.42 12.46 51.10
N ARG A 535 24.00 11.29 51.42
CA ARG A 535 25.15 10.74 50.69
C ARG A 535 24.86 10.51 49.20
N ARG A 536 23.64 10.08 48.85
CA ARG A 536 23.23 9.86 47.45
C ARG A 536 23.09 11.15 46.64
N ARG A 537 22.80 12.28 47.29
CA ARG A 537 22.65 13.59 46.61
C ARG A 537 23.99 14.27 46.31
N VAL A 538 25.09 13.76 46.87
CA VAL A 538 26.41 14.36 46.76
C VAL A 538 27.28 13.50 45.83
N PRO A 539 27.98 14.09 44.84
CA PRO A 539 28.82 13.31 43.92
C PRO A 539 29.99 12.64 44.65
N PRO A 540 30.32 11.37 44.34
CA PRO A 540 31.35 10.59 45.04
C PRO A 540 32.75 11.20 45.04
N SER A 541 33.03 12.08 44.07
CA SER A 541 34.32 12.77 43.90
C SER A 541 34.49 14.02 44.77
N SER A 542 33.45 14.45 45.49
CA SER A 542 33.49 15.70 46.27
C SER A 542 34.03 15.48 47.69
N GLN A 543 34.71 16.50 48.23
CA GLN A 543 35.16 16.50 49.65
C GLN A 543 33.98 16.30 50.61
N GLN A 544 32.81 16.87 50.30
CA GLN A 544 31.59 16.72 51.08
C GLN A 544 31.13 15.25 51.18
N TRP A 545 31.32 14.44 50.13
CA TRP A 545 31.00 13.01 50.16
C TRP A 545 31.88 12.23 51.13
N THR A 546 33.18 12.55 51.15
CA THR A 546 34.13 11.91 52.08
C THR A 546 33.81 12.25 53.54
N GLU A 547 33.33 13.47 53.80
CA GLU A 547 32.94 13.92 55.13
C GLU A 547 31.65 13.26 55.62
N VAL A 548 30.64 13.18 54.75
CA VAL A 548 29.39 12.45 55.06
C VAL A 548 29.66 10.96 55.30
N THR A 549 30.58 10.36 54.54
CA THR A 549 30.96 8.95 54.71
C THR A 549 31.69 8.72 56.04
N LYS A 550 32.60 9.62 56.44
CA LYS A 550 33.24 9.58 57.77
C LYS A 550 32.21 9.68 58.91
N ILE A 551 31.20 10.54 58.76
CA ILE A 551 30.11 10.67 59.74
C ILE A 551 29.31 9.36 59.83
N ILE A 552 28.96 8.74 58.70
CA ILE A 552 28.26 7.43 58.68
C ILE A 552 29.12 6.32 59.32
N GLU A 553 30.41 6.27 59.02
CA GLU A 553 31.33 5.28 59.59
C GLU A 553 31.54 5.46 61.10
N SER A 554 31.57 6.70 61.59
CA SER A 554 31.67 6.98 63.02
C SER A 554 30.46 6.49 63.82
N LEU A 555 29.25 6.62 63.27
CA LEU A 555 28.02 6.10 63.88
C LEU A 555 27.95 4.57 63.87
N GLY A 556 28.53 3.94 62.85
CA GLY A 556 28.62 2.48 62.74
C GLY A 556 29.60 1.85 63.74
N ARG A 557 30.57 2.61 64.24
CA ARG A 557 31.55 2.17 65.27
C ARG A 557 31.07 2.36 66.71
N THR A 558 29.99 3.10 66.93
CA THR A 558 29.37 3.33 68.25
C THR A 558 28.23 2.35 68.59
N LYS A 559 27.97 1.37 67.72
CA LYS A 559 27.24 0.13 68.05
C LYS A 559 28.26 -0.98 68.24
#